data_AF-A0A958PM11-F1
#
_entry.id   AF-A0A958PM11-F1
#
_cell.length_a   1.000
_cell.length_b   1.000
_cell.length_c   1.000
_cell.angle_alpha   90.00
_cell.angle_beta   90.00
_cell.angle_gamma   90.00
#
_symmetry.space_group_name_H-M   'P 1'
#
loop_
_entity.id
_entity.type
_entity.pdbx_description
1 polymer ?
#
loop_
_entity_poly.entity_id
_entity_poly.type
_entity_poly.pdbx_seq_one_letter_code
_entity_poly.pdbx_strand_id
1 'polypeptide(L)'
;MKRTRLVFTTTLGLMLGLTLTFGLGYFRQVEAAPSYEYLDTFTKVMHFVQANYVEEVETEKLMEGAIKGMLSTLDPHTVYLPP
;
A
#
# COMPACT_ATOMS: atom_id res chain seq x y z
N MET A 1 12.52 46.84 23.89
CA MET A 1 12.41 46.30 22.50
C MET A 1 13.42 45.20 22.16
N LYS A 2 14.65 45.16 22.71
CA LYS A 2 15.64 44.10 22.39
C LYS A 2 15.33 42.72 22.97
N ARG A 3 14.71 42.66 24.17
CA ARG A 3 14.33 41.39 24.85
C ARG A 3 13.18 40.64 24.15
N THR A 4 12.20 41.38 23.62
CA THR A 4 11.07 40.81 22.87
C THR A 4 11.52 40.17 21.55
N ARG A 5 12.50 40.77 20.86
CA ARG A 5 13.08 40.21 19.63
C ARG A 5 13.87 38.93 19.88
N LEU A 6 14.56 38.82 21.02
CA LEU A 6 15.31 37.62 21.41
C LEU A 6 14.37 36.44 21.76
N VAL A 7 13.28 36.71 22.48
CA VAL A 7 12.31 35.65 22.83
C VAL A 7 11.62 35.12 21.58
N PHE A 8 11.24 35.99 20.64
CA PHE A 8 10.63 35.59 19.37
C PHE A 8 11.53 34.72 18.48
N THR A 9 12.84 35.00 18.41
CA THR A 9 13.75 34.17 17.61
C THR A 9 13.97 32.80 18.23
N THR A 10 14.01 32.72 19.57
CA THR A 10 14.17 31.43 20.28
C THR A 10 12.92 30.54 20.17
N THR A 11 11.72 31.10 20.28
CA THR A 11 10.47 30.32 20.17
C THR A 11 10.24 29.84 18.74
N LEU A 12 10.57 30.66 17.73
CA LEU A 12 10.43 30.29 16.32
C LEU A 12 11.37 29.12 15.94
N GLY A 13 12.62 29.15 16.42
CA GLY A 13 13.57 28.05 16.19
C GLY A 13 13.14 26.74 16.84
N LEU A 14 12.57 26.81 18.05
CA LEU A 14 12.09 25.62 18.77
C LEU A 14 10.83 25.04 18.12
N MET A 15 9.92 25.89 17.64
CA MET A 15 8.73 25.46 16.91
C MET A 15 9.08 24.81 15.56
N LEU A 16 10.04 25.39 14.81
CA LEU A 16 10.55 24.81 13.56
C LEU A 16 11.30 23.50 13.79
N GLY A 17 12.08 23.40 14.86
CA GLY A 17 12.78 22.17 15.22
C GLY A 17 11.81 21.03 15.54
N LEU A 18 10.74 21.30 16.28
CA LEU A 18 9.71 20.31 16.57
C LEU A 18 8.96 19.90 15.29
N THR A 19 8.54 20.84 14.44
CA THR A 19 7.82 20.49 13.19
C THR A 19 8.67 19.67 12.22
N LEU A 20 9.99 19.93 12.13
CA LEU A 20 10.90 19.11 11.33
C LEU A 20 11.08 17.70 11.90
N THR A 21 11.24 17.57 13.22
CA THR A 21 11.46 16.26 13.88
C THR A 21 10.20 15.40 13.83
N PHE A 22 9.02 15.98 14.10
CA PHE A 22 7.75 15.27 13.97
C PHE A 22 7.39 15.02 12.50
N GLY A 23 7.60 15.99 11.60
CA GLY A 23 7.28 15.88 10.18
C GLY A 23 8.04 14.74 9.48
N LEU A 24 9.36 14.63 9.69
CA LEU A 24 10.17 13.55 9.11
C LEU A 24 9.82 12.17 9.72
N GLY A 25 9.38 12.14 10.98
CA GLY A 25 8.92 10.91 11.64
C GLY A 25 7.62 10.35 11.05
N TYR A 26 6.66 11.23 10.72
CA TYR A 26 5.39 10.83 10.07
C TYR A 26 5.59 10.22 8.67
N PHE A 27 6.54 10.72 7.88
CA PHE A 27 6.84 10.16 6.56
C PHE A 27 7.50 8.78 6.62
N ARG A 28 8.19 8.46 7.72
CA ARG A 28 8.94 7.21 7.87
C ARG A 28 8.07 6.01 8.25
N GLN A 29 6.81 6.26 8.62
CA GLN A 29 5.87 5.22 9.05
C GLN A 29 4.96 4.71 7.94
N VAL A 30 5.06 5.30 6.74
CA VAL A 30 4.58 4.64 5.51
C VAL A 30 5.69 3.70 5.06
N GLU A 31 5.99 2.67 5.87
CA GLU A 31 6.49 1.43 5.28
C GLU A 31 5.43 1.07 4.25
N ALA A 32 5.78 1.18 2.96
CA ALA A 32 4.93 0.69 1.89
C ALA A 32 4.58 -0.74 2.29
N ALA A 33 3.32 -0.94 2.68
CA ALA A 33 2.89 -2.18 3.25
C ALA A 33 3.38 -3.31 2.33
N PRO A 34 3.83 -4.46 2.88
CA PRO A 34 4.25 -5.60 2.07
C PRO A 34 3.25 -5.99 0.97
N SER A 35 2.00 -5.51 1.05
CA SER A 35 0.93 -5.61 0.08
C SER A 35 1.21 -5.05 -1.34
N TYR A 36 1.86 -3.89 -1.53
CA TYR A 36 1.84 -3.24 -2.86
C TYR A 36 2.65 -3.99 -3.94
N GLU A 37 3.79 -4.58 -3.55
CA GLU A 37 4.62 -5.37 -4.45
C GLU A 37 3.92 -6.67 -4.89
N TYR A 38 3.19 -7.33 -3.98
CA TYR A 38 2.41 -8.51 -4.32
C TYR A 38 1.21 -8.19 -5.21
N LEU A 39 0.57 -7.02 -5.01
CA LEU A 39 -0.50 -6.55 -5.89
C LEU A 39 0.03 -6.27 -7.31
N ASP A 40 1.17 -5.59 -7.44
CA ASP A 40 1.81 -5.34 -8.73
C ASP A 40 2.17 -6.65 -9.45
N THR A 41 2.73 -7.61 -8.71
CA THR A 41 3.04 -8.94 -9.24
C THR A 41 1.79 -9.68 -9.71
N PHE A 42 0.72 -9.65 -8.90
CA PHE A 42 -0.55 -10.28 -9.24
C PHE A 42 -1.16 -9.70 -10.52
N THR A 43 -1.20 -8.37 -10.62
CA THR A 43 -1.71 -7.66 -11.80
C THR A 43 -0.87 -7.96 -13.04
N LYS A 44 0.46 -8.03 -12.92
CA LYS A 44 1.36 -8.40 -14.03
C LYS A 44 1.07 -9.81 -14.56
N VAL A 45 0.90 -10.78 -13.67
CA VAL A 45 0.57 -12.17 -14.06
C VAL A 45 -0.80 -12.23 -14.73
N MET A 46 -1.79 -11.52 -14.21
CA MET A 46 -3.13 -11.47 -14.79
C MET A 46 -3.10 -10.91 -16.22
N HIS A 47 -2.44 -9.76 -16.42
CA HIS A 47 -2.27 -9.19 -17.76
C HIS A 47 -1.49 -10.09 -18.70
N PHE A 48 -0.45 -10.77 -18.19
CA PHE A 48 0.31 -11.72 -18.98
C PHE A 48 -0.58 -12.86 -19.49
N VAL A 49 -1.43 -13.44 -18.65
CA VAL A 49 -2.37 -14.49 -19.06
C VAL A 49 -3.36 -13.95 -20.09
N GLN A 50 -3.96 -12.79 -19.85
CA GLN A 50 -4.92 -12.20 -20.80
C GLN A 50 -4.32 -11.95 -22.18
N ALA A 51 -3.06 -11.51 -22.25
CA ALA A 51 -2.40 -11.17 -23.50
C ALA A 51 -1.83 -12.39 -24.25
N ASN A 52 -1.51 -13.48 -23.55
CA ASN A 52 -0.76 -14.60 -24.13
C ASN A 52 -1.54 -15.93 -24.14
N TYR A 53 -2.74 -15.97 -23.55
CA TYR A 53 -3.58 -17.17 -23.61
C TYR A 53 -4.20 -17.33 -25.00
N VAL A 54 -4.46 -18.60 -25.37
CA VAL A 54 -4.94 -18.98 -26.72
C VAL A 54 -6.33 -18.39 -27.02
N GLU A 55 -7.13 -18.20 -25.97
CA GLU A 55 -8.50 -17.66 -26.04
C GLU A 55 -8.61 -16.39 -25.21
N GLU A 56 -9.57 -15.54 -25.53
CA GLU A 56 -9.89 -14.36 -24.72
C GLU A 56 -10.37 -14.80 -23.32
N VAL A 57 -9.77 -14.23 -22.28
CA VAL A 57 -10.09 -14.58 -20.89
C VAL A 57 -10.61 -13.36 -20.15
N GLU A 58 -11.82 -13.47 -19.63
CA GLU A 58 -12.45 -12.44 -18.81
C GLU A 58 -11.72 -12.25 -17.47
N THR A 59 -11.55 -10.99 -17.08
CA THR A 59 -10.91 -10.62 -15.80
C THR A 59 -11.63 -11.23 -14.60
N GLU A 60 -12.97 -11.30 -14.64
CA GLU A 60 -13.79 -11.89 -13.58
C GLU A 60 -13.42 -13.36 -13.33
N LYS A 61 -13.32 -14.15 -14.40
CA LYS A 61 -12.91 -15.56 -14.33
C LYS A 61 -11.51 -15.76 -13.74
N LEU A 62 -10.57 -14.88 -14.08
CA LEU A 62 -9.22 -14.90 -13.51
C LEU A 62 -9.23 -14.55 -12.02
N MET A 63 -10.06 -13.57 -11.63
CA MET A 63 -10.21 -13.15 -10.24
C MET A 63 -10.82 -14.26 -9.38
N GLU A 64 -11.93 -14.85 -9.82
CA GLU A 64 -12.58 -15.97 -9.12
C GLU A 64 -11.65 -17.18 -9.00
N GLY A 65 -10.93 -17.50 -10.07
CA GLY A 65 -9.93 -18.57 -10.08
C GLY A 65 -8.80 -18.32 -9.09
N ALA A 66 -8.30 -17.08 -9.01
CA ALA A 66 -7.28 -16.69 -8.05
C ALA A 66 -7.79 -16.79 -6.60
N ILE A 67 -9.01 -16.32 -6.32
CA ILE A 67 -9.64 -16.43 -5.00
C ILE A 67 -9.77 -17.90 -4.61
N LYS A 68 -10.33 -18.73 -5.50
CA LYS A 68 -10.49 -20.17 -5.24
C LYS A 68 -9.14 -20.85 -5.00
N GLY A 69 -8.11 -20.50 -5.76
CA GLY A 69 -6.74 -20.97 -5.57
C GLY A 69 -6.21 -20.62 -4.18
N MET A 70 -6.32 -19.36 -3.76
CA MET A 70 -5.89 -18.89 -2.44
C MET A 70 -6.67 -19.56 -1.29
N LEU A 71 -7.96 -19.81 -1.45
CA LEU A 71 -8.73 -20.50 -0.40
C LEU A 71 -8.35 -21.98 -0.30
N SER A 72 -8.05 -22.62 -1.44
CA SER A 72 -7.64 -24.03 -1.46
C SER A 72 -6.30 -24.30 -0.77
N THR A 73 -5.44 -23.27 -0.65
CA THR A 73 -4.17 -23.39 0.10
C THR A 73 -4.35 -23.25 1.60
N LEU A 74 -5.47 -22.70 2.07
CA LEU A 74 -5.77 -22.54 3.49
C LEU A 74 -6.45 -23.79 4.06
N ASP A 75 -7.54 -24.24 3.43
CA ASP A 75 -8.30 -25.43 3.83
C ASP A 75 -9.10 -25.99 2.63
N PRO A 76 -9.00 -27.30 2.32
CA PRO A 76 -9.80 -27.97 1.29
C PRO A 76 -11.31 -27.75 1.36
N HIS A 77 -11.85 -27.41 2.53
CA HIS A 77 -13.29 -27.21 2.76
C HIS A 77 -13.74 -25.75 2.65
N THR A 78 -12.81 -24.80 2.50
CA THR A 78 -13.16 -23.38 2.36
C THR A 78 -13.56 -23.08 0.91
N VAL A 79 -14.75 -22.52 0.72
CA VAL A 79 -15.32 -22.24 -0.62
C VAL A 79 -15.72 -20.78 -0.72
N TYR A 80 -15.40 -20.16 -1.87
CA TYR A 80 -15.90 -18.84 -2.25
C TYR A 80 -17.29 -18.96 -2.87
N LEU A 81 -18.25 -18.16 -2.38
CA LEU A 81 -19.58 -18.04 -2.96
C LEU A 81 -19.70 -16.70 -3.69
N PRO A 82 -19.68 -16.69 -5.03
CA PRO A 82 -19.99 -15.47 -5.79
C PRO A 82 -21.46 -15.06 -5.58
N PRO A 83 -21.76 -13.75 -5.58
CA PRO A 83 -23.10 -13.20 -5.36
C PRO A 83 -24.07 -13.43 -6.54
#